data_AF-A0AAW2Q018-F1
#
_entry.id   AF-A0AAW2Q018-F1
#
_cell.length_a   1.000
_cell.length_b   1.000
_cell.length_c   1.000
_cell.angle_alpha   90.00
_cell.angle_beta   90.00
_cell.angle_gamma   90.00
#
_symmetry.space_group_name_H-M   'P 1'
#
loop_
_entity.id
_entity.type
_entity.pdbx_description
1 polymer ?
#
loop_
_entity_poly.entity_id
_entity_poly.type
_entity_poly.pdbx_seq_one_letter_code
_entity_poly.pdbx_strand_id
1 'polypeptide(L)'
;MSEAVNGVLKGARRLPIVPLVEITLNRSAQYFLQRTARANRMVMDNQQWADYAFRLFEARQAEAIHHIVQKFDYNQQSASVITLSTTGQGSRTYVVKLRQQMCSCGKWATHGIPCSHAIQASRHFGMNASNFIPQYFSTRAYKKTYLGRFEPVYGEEYWDPVHFELVHNPTKRTRRGPGRDVTTRIRNEMDQPQRRARQQYQAHQT
;
A
#
# COMPACT_ATOMS: atom_id res chain seq x y z
N MET A 1 -8.77 -10.98 5.69
CA MET A 1 -7.43 -10.42 5.99
C MET A 1 -7.12 -9.36 4.94
N SER A 2 -6.54 -8.22 5.34
CA SER A 2 -6.21 -7.12 4.43
C SER A 2 -5.03 -7.47 3.52
N GLU A 3 -5.01 -6.92 2.30
CA GLU A 3 -3.91 -7.17 1.33
C GLU A 3 -2.53 -6.77 1.88
N ALA A 4 -2.50 -5.79 2.78
CA ALA A 4 -1.27 -5.28 3.39
C ALA A 4 -0.48 -6.33 4.19
N VAL A 5 -1.14 -7.36 4.74
CA VAL A 5 -0.49 -8.42 5.53
C VAL A 5 -0.22 -9.70 4.73
N ASN A 6 -0.72 -9.79 3.49
CA ASN A 6 -0.48 -10.96 2.65
C ASN A 6 1.02 -11.19 2.40
N GLY A 7 1.79 -10.11 2.23
CA GLY A 7 3.25 -10.17 2.09
C GLY A 7 3.97 -10.73 3.32
N VAL A 8 3.51 -10.35 4.51
CA VAL A 8 3.99 -10.88 5.81
C VAL A 8 3.74 -12.39 5.89
N LEU A 9 2.56 -12.78 5.36
CA LEU A 9 1.99 -14.13 5.18
C LEU A 9 2.85 -15.15 4.41
N LYS A 10 3.71 -14.66 3.50
CA LYS A 10 4.27 -15.48 2.41
C LYS A 10 5.12 -16.64 2.93
N GLY A 11 4.79 -17.86 2.54
CA GLY A 11 5.55 -19.06 2.92
C GLY A 11 5.29 -19.60 4.34
N ALA A 12 4.47 -18.93 5.18
CA ALA A 12 4.10 -19.46 6.49
C ALA A 12 3.08 -20.61 6.41
N ARG A 13 2.27 -20.65 5.35
CA ARG A 13 1.03 -21.44 5.24
C ARG A 13 1.18 -22.96 5.14
N ARG A 14 2.40 -23.48 5.01
CA ARG A 14 2.67 -24.94 4.93
C ARG A 14 3.52 -25.41 6.11
N LEU A 15 3.72 -24.57 7.11
CA LEU A 15 4.46 -24.90 8.30
C LEU A 15 3.54 -25.64 9.30
N PRO A 16 4.11 -26.49 10.15
CA PRO A 16 3.41 -26.99 11.33
C PRO A 16 2.89 -25.82 12.18
N ILE A 17 1.84 -26.06 12.98
CA ILE A 17 1.08 -24.99 13.66
C ILE A 17 1.97 -24.10 14.54
N VAL A 18 2.94 -24.68 15.25
CA VAL A 18 3.84 -23.94 16.14
C VAL A 18 4.74 -22.97 15.35
N PRO A 19 5.58 -23.42 14.39
CA PRO A 19 6.36 -22.52 13.54
C PRO A 19 5.51 -21.53 12.73
N LEU A 20 4.28 -21.90 12.37
CA LEU A 20 3.35 -21.02 11.65
C LEU A 20 2.93 -19.83 12.51
N VAL A 21 2.56 -20.07 13.78
CA VAL A 21 2.20 -19.02 14.74
C VAL A 21 3.41 -18.13 15.03
N GLU A 22 4.57 -18.73 15.31
CA GLU A 22 5.80 -18.02 15.62
C GLU A 22 6.24 -17.10 14.47
N ILE A 23 6.31 -17.62 13.23
CA ILE A 23 6.69 -16.82 12.07
C ILE A 23 5.68 -15.71 11.78
N THR A 24 4.39 -15.99 11.98
CA THR A 24 3.33 -14.98 11.79
C THR A 24 3.51 -13.83 12.77
N LEU A 25 3.73 -14.13 14.05
CA LEU A 25 3.96 -13.12 15.08
C LEU A 25 5.23 -12.31 14.78
N ASN A 26 6.37 -13.00 14.59
CA ASN A 26 7.67 -12.36 14.41
C ASN A 26 7.70 -11.45 13.18
N ARG A 27 7.13 -11.88 12.05
CA ARG A 27 7.07 -11.05 10.85
C ARG A 27 6.09 -9.89 10.97
N SER A 28 4.98 -10.08 11.70
CA SER A 28 4.04 -8.99 11.96
C SER A 28 4.69 -7.92 12.84
N ALA A 29 5.40 -8.32 13.90
CA ALA A 29 6.16 -7.41 14.75
C ALA A 29 7.23 -6.65 13.94
N GLN A 30 8.05 -7.36 13.15
CA GLN A 30 9.05 -6.73 12.26
C GLN A 30 8.41 -5.77 11.27
N TYR A 31 7.28 -6.13 10.66
CA TYR A 31 6.56 -5.26 9.74
C TYR A 31 6.11 -3.97 10.39
N PHE A 32 5.54 -4.03 11.60
CA PHE A 32 5.14 -2.84 12.37
C PHE A 32 6.35 -1.98 12.75
N LEU A 33 7.44 -2.57 13.22
CA LEU A 33 8.68 -1.84 13.53
C LEU A 33 9.20 -1.08 12.29
N GLN A 34 9.23 -1.72 11.13
CA GLN A 34 9.65 -1.09 9.87
C GLN A 34 8.72 0.06 9.46
N ARG A 35 7.40 -0.10 9.59
CA ARG A 35 6.44 0.97 9.28
C ARG A 35 6.54 2.13 10.25
N THR A 36 6.75 1.87 11.54
CA THR A 36 6.96 2.93 12.55
C THR A 36 8.25 3.70 12.31
N ALA A 37 9.35 3.00 11.99
CA ALA A 37 10.60 3.66 11.62
C ALA A 37 10.44 4.54 10.36
N ARG A 38 9.68 4.07 9.37
CA ARG A 38 9.33 4.85 8.18
C ARG A 38 8.47 6.08 8.52
N ALA A 39 7.47 5.90 9.40
CA ALA A 39 6.64 7.00 9.88
C ALA A 39 7.45 8.08 10.61
N ASN A 40 8.41 7.67 11.44
CA ASN A 40 9.28 8.59 12.16
C ASN A 40 10.20 9.36 11.20
N ARG A 41 10.76 8.71 10.17
CA ARG A 41 11.52 9.40 9.11
C ARG A 41 10.69 10.48 8.41
N MET A 42 9.47 10.14 7.95
CA MET A 42 8.57 11.11 7.34
C MET A 42 8.27 12.31 8.27
N VAL A 43 8.18 12.10 9.58
CA VAL A 43 8.01 13.19 10.56
C VAL A 43 9.27 14.04 10.69
N MET A 44 10.46 13.43 10.73
CA MET A 44 11.74 14.14 10.79
C MET A 44 11.98 14.98 9.54
N ASP A 45 11.58 14.48 8.37
CA ASP A 45 11.68 15.18 7.09
C ASP A 45 10.60 16.27 6.92
N ASN A 46 9.76 16.50 7.94
CA ASN A 46 8.59 17.39 7.91
C ASN A 46 7.65 17.10 6.72
N GLN A 47 7.58 15.84 6.29
CA GLN A 47 6.78 15.40 5.16
C GLN A 47 5.30 15.33 5.56
N GLN A 48 4.46 16.18 4.94
CA GLN A 48 3.02 16.24 5.25
C GLN A 48 2.27 14.94 4.87
N TRP A 49 2.61 14.35 3.74
CA TRP A 49 1.92 13.20 3.15
C TRP A 49 2.73 11.92 3.27
N ALA A 50 2.08 10.77 3.44
CA ALA A 50 2.76 9.48 3.45
C ALA A 50 3.43 9.18 2.10
N ASP A 51 4.51 8.41 2.11
CA ASP A 51 5.37 8.17 0.94
C ASP A 51 4.67 7.74 -0.36
N TYR A 52 3.54 7.03 -0.27
CA TYR A 52 2.75 6.70 -1.45
C TYR A 52 2.18 7.95 -2.11
N ALA A 53 1.48 8.77 -1.32
CA ALA A 53 0.84 9.98 -1.81
C ALA A 53 1.87 11.04 -2.22
N PHE A 54 2.93 11.20 -1.42
CA PHE A 54 4.03 12.11 -1.72
C PHE A 54 4.66 11.80 -3.08
N ARG A 55 5.15 10.57 -3.29
CA ARG A 55 5.81 10.18 -4.55
C ARG A 55 4.87 10.24 -5.75
N LEU A 56 3.62 9.80 -5.58
CA LEU A 56 2.64 9.84 -6.66
C LEU A 56 2.28 11.28 -7.05
N PHE A 57 2.14 12.17 -6.06
CA PHE A 57 1.86 13.57 -6.31
C PHE A 57 3.03 14.27 -6.99
N GLU A 58 4.27 14.08 -6.52
CA GLU A 58 5.49 14.63 -7.14
C GLU A 58 5.65 14.21 -8.61
N ALA A 59 5.47 12.92 -8.92
CA ALA A 59 5.51 12.44 -10.30
C ALA A 59 4.46 13.15 -11.18
N ARG A 60 3.25 13.37 -10.66
CA ARG A 60 2.19 14.06 -11.38
C ARG A 60 2.40 15.57 -11.47
N GLN A 61 3.10 16.18 -10.51
CA GLN A 61 3.52 17.57 -10.59
C GLN A 61 4.51 17.78 -11.73
N ALA A 62 5.45 16.85 -11.91
CA ALA A 62 6.41 16.87 -13.01
C ALA A 62 5.70 16.71 -14.37
N GLU A 63 4.69 15.84 -14.46
CA GLU A 63 3.86 15.71 -15.68
C GLU A 63 2.96 16.92 -15.96
N ALA A 64 2.60 17.70 -14.93
CA ALA A 64 1.58 18.74 -15.05
C ALA A 64 2.00 19.91 -15.96
N ILE A 65 3.31 20.16 -16.08
CA ILE A 65 3.86 21.29 -16.85
C ILE A 65 3.62 21.19 -18.36
N HIS A 66 3.29 19.99 -18.87
CA HIS A 66 3.09 19.73 -20.29
C HIS A 66 1.63 19.91 -20.75
N HIS A 67 0.77 20.47 -19.90
CA HIS A 67 -0.65 20.66 -20.24
C HIS A 67 -1.00 22.13 -20.44
N ILE A 68 -1.85 22.40 -21.43
CA ILE A 68 -2.43 23.72 -21.71
C ILE A 68 -3.82 23.78 -21.08
N VAL A 69 -4.15 24.87 -20.38
CA VAL A 69 -5.43 25.01 -19.68
C VAL A 69 -6.25 26.14 -20.28
N GLN A 70 -7.51 25.84 -20.57
CA GLN A 70 -8.54 26.81 -20.91
C GLN A 70 -9.61 26.79 -19.81
N LYS A 71 -9.79 27.92 -19.11
CA LYS A 71 -10.81 28.06 -18.06
C LYS A 71 -12.19 28.31 -18.67
N PHE A 72 -13.24 27.76 -18.06
CA PHE A 72 -14.63 27.91 -18.52
C PHE A 72 -15.56 28.48 -17.44
N ASP A 73 -15.40 28.09 -16.18
CA ASP A 73 -16.29 28.53 -15.08
C ASP A 73 -15.48 28.78 -13.80
N TYR A 74 -15.55 30.00 -13.26
CA TYR A 74 -14.91 30.37 -11.99
C TYR A 74 -15.66 29.82 -10.77
N ASN A 75 -16.99 29.77 -10.81
CA ASN A 75 -17.82 29.26 -9.72
C ASN A 75 -17.62 27.76 -9.56
N GLN A 76 -17.60 26.99 -10.65
CA GLN A 76 -17.34 25.55 -10.60
C GLN A 76 -15.86 25.19 -10.66
N GLN A 77 -15.00 26.17 -10.94
CA GLN A 77 -13.56 25.98 -11.18
C GLN A 77 -13.34 24.91 -12.25
N SER A 78 -14.01 25.10 -13.40
CA SER A 78 -14.01 24.16 -14.51
C SER A 78 -13.04 24.60 -15.61
N ALA A 79 -12.31 23.64 -16.17
CA ALA A 79 -11.38 23.87 -17.25
C ALA A 79 -11.28 22.68 -18.20
N SER A 80 -10.97 22.98 -19.46
CA SER A 80 -10.44 22.01 -20.40
C SER A 80 -8.92 22.03 -20.33
N VAL A 81 -8.32 20.85 -20.23
CA VAL A 81 -6.88 20.67 -20.10
C VAL A 81 -6.39 19.80 -21.25
N ILE A 82 -5.55 20.37 -22.10
CA ILE A 82 -5.04 19.74 -23.32
C ILE A 82 -3.66 19.16 -23.03
N THR A 83 -3.51 17.85 -23.23
CA THR A 83 -2.22 17.15 -23.23
C THR A 83 -1.71 17.04 -24.66
N LEU A 84 -0.53 17.60 -24.93
CA LEU A 84 0.13 17.46 -26.22
C LEU A 84 0.80 16.08 -26.31
N SER A 85 0.55 15.35 -27.40
CA SER A 85 1.25 14.08 -27.66
C SER A 85 2.67 14.35 -28.12
N THR A 86 3.65 13.78 -27.42
CA THR A 86 5.06 13.76 -27.85
C THR A 86 5.34 12.77 -28.97
N THR A 87 4.42 11.84 -29.25
CA THR A 87 4.59 10.75 -30.23
C THR A 87 3.75 10.90 -31.50
N GLY A 88 3.26 12.12 -31.80
CA GLY A 88 2.51 12.40 -33.04
C GLY A 88 1.04 11.95 -33.07
N GLN A 89 0.49 11.37 -31.99
CA GLN A 89 -0.90 10.89 -31.92
C GLN A 89 -1.96 12.00 -31.69
N GLY A 90 -1.65 13.26 -31.99
CA GLY A 90 -2.54 14.40 -31.75
C GLY A 90 -2.70 14.77 -30.27
N SER A 91 -3.35 15.90 -30.00
CA SER A 91 -3.61 16.33 -28.62
C SER A 91 -4.88 15.66 -28.05
N ARG A 92 -4.91 15.47 -26.73
CA ARG A 92 -6.10 14.97 -26.02
C ARG A 92 -6.58 16.01 -25.01
N THR A 93 -7.88 16.23 -24.98
CA THR A 93 -8.51 17.19 -24.07
C THR A 93 -9.23 16.46 -22.94
N TYR A 94 -9.01 16.93 -21.71
CA TYR A 94 -9.64 16.43 -20.50
C TYR A 94 -10.42 17.53 -19.79
N VAL A 95 -11.59 17.20 -19.28
CA VAL A 95 -12.40 18.11 -18.48
C VAL A 95 -12.02 17.96 -17.01
N VAL A 96 -11.71 19.07 -16.36
CA VAL A 96 -11.44 19.14 -14.93
C VAL A 96 -12.49 20.02 -14.27
N LYS A 97 -13.05 19.54 -13.15
CA LYS A 97 -13.92 20.31 -12.25
C LYS A 97 -13.36 20.23 -10.85
N LEU A 98 -12.63 21.27 -10.41
CA LEU A 98 -11.87 21.23 -9.16
C LEU A 98 -12.76 21.13 -7.92
N ARG A 99 -13.91 21.84 -7.88
CA ARG A 99 -14.86 21.73 -6.76
C ARG A 99 -15.43 20.33 -6.58
N GLN A 100 -15.59 19.60 -7.68
CA GLN A 100 -16.09 18.23 -7.68
C GLN A 100 -14.97 17.20 -7.54
N GLN A 101 -13.71 17.65 -7.44
CA GLN A 101 -12.52 16.79 -7.41
C GLN A 101 -12.49 15.78 -8.56
N MET A 102 -12.92 16.22 -9.75
CA MET A 102 -13.15 15.35 -10.90
C MET A 102 -12.23 15.71 -12.06
N CYS A 103 -11.69 14.69 -12.70
CA CYS A 103 -11.05 14.80 -14.01
C CYS A 103 -11.52 13.65 -14.90
N SER A 104 -11.84 13.95 -16.16
CA SER A 104 -12.30 12.95 -17.13
C SER A 104 -11.24 11.90 -17.50
N CYS A 105 -9.98 12.06 -17.09
CA CYS A 105 -8.96 11.01 -17.24
C CYS A 105 -9.13 9.85 -16.25
N GLY A 106 -10.06 9.94 -15.28
CA GLY A 106 -10.37 8.90 -14.29
C GLY A 106 -9.34 8.76 -13.17
N LYS A 107 -8.07 9.14 -13.40
CA LYS A 107 -6.97 8.95 -12.44
C LYS A 107 -7.23 9.59 -11.08
N TRP A 108 -7.90 10.74 -11.01
CA TRP A 108 -8.18 11.38 -9.72
C TRP A 108 -9.17 10.55 -8.89
N ALA A 109 -10.29 10.13 -9.49
CA ALA A 109 -11.27 9.28 -8.82
C ALA A 109 -10.68 7.93 -8.37
N THR A 110 -9.84 7.31 -9.20
CA THR A 110 -9.23 6.00 -8.88
C THR A 110 -8.25 6.07 -7.73
N HIS A 111 -7.43 7.12 -7.64
CA HIS A 111 -6.33 7.18 -6.67
C HIS A 111 -6.64 8.08 -5.46
N GLY A 112 -7.70 8.89 -5.51
CA GLY A 112 -8.01 9.90 -4.50
C GLY A 112 -7.00 11.06 -4.43
N ILE A 113 -6.03 11.10 -5.34
CA ILE A 113 -4.98 12.13 -5.42
C ILE A 113 -5.16 12.86 -6.76
N PRO A 114 -5.02 14.19 -6.83
CA PRO A 114 -5.09 14.94 -8.09
C PRO A 114 -4.18 14.36 -9.16
N CYS A 115 -4.69 14.23 -10.38
CA CYS A 115 -3.90 13.87 -11.56
C CYS A 115 -3.11 15.09 -12.09
N SER A 116 -2.19 14.88 -13.03
CA SER A 116 -1.40 15.97 -13.62
C SER A 116 -2.27 17.06 -14.29
N HIS A 117 -3.42 16.68 -14.87
CA HIS A 117 -4.41 17.63 -15.40
C HIS A 117 -5.02 18.51 -14.31
N ALA A 118 -5.44 17.90 -13.20
CA ALA A 118 -6.02 18.60 -12.07
C ALA A 118 -5.02 19.51 -11.36
N ILE A 119 -3.76 19.08 -11.26
CA ILE A 119 -2.67 19.90 -10.71
C ILE A 119 -2.47 21.14 -11.58
N GLN A 120 -2.40 20.98 -12.91
CA GLN A 120 -2.22 22.13 -13.81
C GLN A 120 -3.44 23.05 -13.77
N ALA A 121 -4.66 22.52 -13.79
CA ALA A 121 -5.87 23.33 -13.64
C ALA A 121 -5.87 24.11 -12.30
N SER A 122 -5.49 23.48 -11.19
CA SER A 122 -5.39 24.12 -9.86
C SER A 122 -4.44 25.32 -9.88
N ARG A 123 -3.27 25.18 -10.52
CA ARG A 123 -2.31 26.28 -10.70
C ARG A 123 -2.95 27.47 -11.43
N HIS A 124 -3.66 27.20 -12.52
CA HIS A 124 -4.35 28.26 -13.26
C HIS A 124 -5.44 28.95 -12.43
N PHE A 125 -6.13 28.23 -11.54
CA PHE A 125 -7.11 28.81 -10.61
C PHE A 125 -6.50 29.39 -9.33
N GLY A 126 -5.17 29.42 -9.19
CA GLY A 126 -4.50 29.95 -7.99
C GLY A 126 -4.68 29.07 -6.74
N MET A 127 -4.97 27.78 -6.92
CA MET A 127 -5.21 26.83 -5.84
C MET A 127 -4.01 25.89 -5.65
N ASN A 128 -3.72 25.56 -4.39
CA ASN A 128 -2.75 24.52 -4.09
C ASN A 128 -3.41 23.13 -4.27
N ALA A 129 -2.93 22.37 -5.26
CA ALA A 129 -3.47 21.06 -5.56
C ALA A 129 -3.27 20.05 -4.40
N SER A 130 -2.27 20.25 -3.52
CA SER A 130 -2.07 19.37 -2.37
C SER A 130 -3.23 19.41 -1.37
N ASN A 131 -4.01 20.50 -1.34
CA ASN A 131 -5.19 20.63 -0.48
C ASN A 131 -6.31 19.66 -0.83
N PHE A 132 -6.29 19.11 -2.06
CA PHE A 132 -7.24 18.08 -2.46
C PHE A 132 -6.80 16.66 -2.09
N ILE A 133 -5.61 16.47 -1.51
CA ILE A 133 -5.17 15.15 -1.04
C ILE A 133 -5.89 14.87 0.29
N PRO A 134 -6.63 13.75 0.40
CA PRO A 134 -7.34 13.43 1.63
C PRO A 134 -6.43 13.17 2.82
N GLN A 135 -6.89 13.53 4.02
CA GLN A 135 -6.12 13.42 5.26
C GLN A 135 -5.72 11.97 5.62
N TYR A 136 -6.42 10.96 5.11
CA TYR A 136 -6.05 9.55 5.33
C TYR A 136 -4.71 9.18 4.66
N PHE A 137 -4.24 9.98 3.70
CA PHE A 137 -2.89 9.86 3.14
C PHE A 137 -1.83 10.63 3.93
N SER A 138 -2.19 11.33 5.01
CA SER A 138 -1.20 12.11 5.78
C SER A 138 -0.19 11.23 6.50
N THR A 139 1.01 11.76 6.70
CA THR A 139 2.03 11.13 7.55
C THR A 139 1.50 10.86 8.96
N ARG A 140 0.67 11.78 9.49
CA ARG A 140 -0.01 11.61 10.79
C ARG A 140 -0.95 10.41 10.81
N ALA A 141 -1.80 10.25 9.79
CA ALA A 141 -2.70 9.10 9.67
C ALA A 141 -1.90 7.80 9.55
N TYR A 142 -0.84 7.80 8.74
CA TYR A 142 0.06 6.66 8.60
C TYR A 142 0.69 6.26 9.94
N LYS A 143 1.25 7.22 10.68
CA LYS A 143 1.85 6.98 12.00
C LYS A 143 0.83 6.43 12.99
N LYS A 144 -0.40 6.97 13.00
CA LYS A 144 -1.49 6.50 13.87
C LYS A 144 -1.85 5.04 13.58
N THR A 145 -1.91 4.64 12.31
CA THR A 145 -2.22 3.25 11.91
C THR A 145 -1.22 2.24 12.45
N TYR A 146 0.06 2.61 12.58
CA TYR A 146 1.13 1.71 13.04
C TYR A 146 1.61 2.03 14.47
N LEU A 147 0.82 2.75 15.27
CA LEU A 147 1.17 3.08 16.65
C LEU A 147 1.12 1.86 17.59
N GLY A 148 0.34 0.84 17.22
CA GLY A 148 0.22 -0.42 17.97
C GLY A 148 1.56 -1.12 18.15
N ARG A 149 1.70 -1.83 19.27
CA ARG A 149 2.91 -2.56 19.65
C ARG A 149 2.64 -4.04 19.74
N PHE A 150 3.68 -4.82 19.45
CA PHE A 150 3.73 -6.23 19.75
C PHE A 150 4.58 -6.38 21.00
N GLU A 151 4.09 -7.14 21.97
CA GLU A 151 4.87 -7.52 23.14
C GLU A 151 5.60 -8.85 22.87
N PRO A 152 6.81 -9.04 23.45
CA PRO A 152 7.47 -10.32 23.43
C PRO A 152 6.60 -11.41 24.06
N VAL A 153 6.62 -12.61 23.49
CA VAL A 153 6.02 -13.79 24.12
C VAL A 153 7.04 -14.35 25.10
N TYR A 154 6.64 -14.53 26.35
CA TYR A 154 7.49 -15.15 27.36
C TYR A 154 7.81 -16.61 27.00
N GLY A 155 8.88 -17.15 27.59
CA GLY A 155 9.15 -18.58 27.53
C GLY A 155 7.98 -19.40 28.09
N GLU A 156 7.84 -20.64 27.61
CA GLU A 156 6.77 -21.56 28.02
C GLU A 156 6.73 -21.77 29.54
N GLU A 157 7.89 -21.68 30.19
CA GLU A 157 8.06 -21.78 31.64
C GLU A 157 7.36 -20.66 32.43
N TYR A 158 6.95 -19.57 31.79
CA TYR A 158 6.24 -18.44 32.40
C TYR A 158 4.76 -18.38 32.00
N TRP A 159 4.25 -19.36 31.24
CA TRP A 159 2.86 -19.33 30.79
C TRP A 159 1.91 -19.77 31.89
N ASP A 160 0.76 -19.11 31.97
CA ASP A 160 -0.30 -19.51 32.88
C ASP A 160 -0.78 -20.93 32.56
N PRO A 161 -1.14 -21.74 33.58
CA PRO A 161 -1.75 -23.03 33.36
C PRO A 161 -2.97 -22.92 32.45
N VAL A 162 -3.05 -23.77 31.43
CA VAL A 162 -4.21 -23.82 30.55
C VAL A 162 -5.40 -24.45 31.25
N HIS A 163 -6.51 -23.72 31.34
CA HIS A 163 -7.77 -24.20 31.94
C HIS A 163 -8.76 -24.79 30.92
N PHE A 164 -8.26 -25.23 29.76
CA PHE A 164 -9.06 -25.83 28.70
C PHE A 164 -8.46 -27.15 28.24
N GLU A 165 -9.33 -28.06 27.78
CA GLU A 165 -8.93 -29.32 27.16
C GLU A 165 -9.00 -29.21 25.64
N LEU A 166 -7.91 -29.55 24.96
CA LEU A 166 -7.87 -29.65 23.50
C LEU A 166 -8.48 -30.99 23.06
N VAL A 167 -9.78 -30.99 22.80
CA VAL A 167 -10.47 -32.17 22.26
C VAL A 167 -10.38 -32.18 20.74
N HIS A 168 -9.66 -33.17 20.20
CA HIS A 168 -9.63 -33.39 18.75
C HIS A 168 -10.96 -34.01 18.27
N ASN A 169 -11.40 -33.67 17.06
CA ASN A 169 -12.59 -34.31 16.48
C ASN A 169 -12.25 -35.73 15.98
N PRO A 170 -12.79 -36.80 16.59
CA PRO A 170 -12.44 -38.17 16.23
C PRO A 170 -12.92 -38.56 14.82
N THR A 171 -13.97 -37.92 14.29
CA THR A 171 -14.49 -38.22 12.94
C THR A 171 -13.55 -37.74 11.82
N LYS A 172 -12.62 -36.83 12.13
CA LYS A 172 -11.59 -36.35 11.18
C LYS A 172 -10.37 -37.27 11.09
N ARG A 173 -10.30 -38.32 11.92
CA ARG A 173 -9.25 -39.36 11.86
C ARG A 173 -9.60 -40.55 10.97
N THR A 174 -10.69 -40.48 10.21
CA THR A 174 -10.98 -41.50 9.20
C THR A 174 -9.86 -41.45 8.16
N ARG A 175 -8.93 -42.42 8.23
CA ARG A 175 -7.84 -42.58 7.28
C ARG A 175 -8.47 -42.71 5.89
N ARG A 176 -8.57 -41.60 5.16
CA ARG A 176 -8.84 -41.66 3.72
C ARG A 176 -7.72 -42.52 3.14
N GLY A 177 -8.07 -43.40 2.20
CA GLY A 177 -7.19 -44.46 1.70
C GLY A 177 -5.79 -43.97 1.29
N PRO A 178 -4.85 -44.88 1.00
CA PRO A 178 -3.46 -44.52 0.71
C PRO A 178 -3.36 -43.39 -0.34
N GLY A 179 -2.78 -42.26 0.05
CA GLY A 179 -2.65 -41.08 -0.81
C GLY A 179 -2.57 -39.77 -0.04
N ARG A 180 -2.04 -38.72 -0.68
CA ARG A 180 -2.05 -37.36 -0.14
C ARG A 180 -3.43 -36.74 -0.39
N ASP A 181 -4.06 -36.20 0.64
CA ASP A 181 -5.31 -35.45 0.48
C ASP A 181 -5.14 -34.33 -0.55
N VAL A 182 -6.02 -34.33 -1.55
CA VAL A 182 -6.04 -33.30 -2.59
C VAL A 182 -6.55 -32.00 -1.95
N THR A 183 -5.70 -30.98 -1.97
CA THR A 183 -6.08 -29.67 -1.44
C THR A 183 -7.11 -29.01 -2.37
N THR A 184 -8.32 -28.73 -1.90
CA THR A 184 -9.35 -27.97 -2.64
C THR A 184 -9.05 -26.46 -2.71
N ARG A 185 -7.87 -26.05 -2.26
CA ARG A 185 -7.51 -24.65 -2.06
C ARG A 185 -7.06 -23.98 -3.37
N ILE A 186 -7.65 -22.83 -3.66
CA ILE A 186 -7.25 -21.92 -4.74
C ILE A 186 -5.89 -21.30 -4.38
N ARG A 187 -4.89 -21.45 -5.27
CA ARG A 187 -3.57 -20.82 -5.12
C ARG A 187 -3.67 -19.30 -5.25
N ASN A 188 -2.99 -18.58 -4.38
CA ASN A 188 -2.85 -17.11 -4.49
C ASN A 188 -1.41 -16.65 -4.22
N GLU A 189 -1.18 -15.33 -4.23
CA GLU A 189 0.16 -14.74 -4.12
C GLU A 189 0.94 -15.13 -2.86
N MET A 190 0.24 -15.61 -1.83
CA MET A 190 0.85 -16.05 -0.57
C MET A 190 1.47 -17.45 -0.64
N ASP A 191 1.12 -18.22 -1.69
CA ASP A 191 1.72 -19.52 -1.99
C ASP A 191 2.93 -19.41 -2.91
N GLN A 192 3.18 -18.22 -3.47
CA GLN A 192 4.33 -18.00 -4.32
C GLN A 192 5.59 -17.79 -3.46
N PRO A 193 6.72 -18.44 -3.80
CA PRO A 193 7.98 -18.22 -3.11
C PRO A 193 8.40 -16.75 -3.24
N GLN A 194 9.00 -16.19 -2.19
CA GLN A 194 9.61 -14.86 -2.26
C GLN A 194 10.71 -14.88 -3.33
N ARG A 195 10.61 -14.02 -4.35
CA ARG A 195 11.71 -13.78 -5.30
C ARG A 195 12.90 -13.27 -4.48
N ARG A 196 13.95 -14.09 -4.34
CA ARG A 196 15.21 -13.65 -3.76
C ARG A 196 15.79 -12.57 -4.69
N ALA A 197 15.89 -11.33 -4.22
CA ALA A 197 16.80 -10.38 -4.84
C ALA A 197 18.22 -10.96 -4.71
N ARG A 198 18.88 -11.22 -5.83
CA ARG A 198 20.32 -11.56 -5.82
C ARG A 198 21.05 -10.33 -5.27
N GLN A 199 21.47 -10.38 -4.01
CA GLN A 199 22.51 -9.50 -3.52
C GLN A 199 23.80 -9.92 -4.23
N GLN A 200 24.21 -9.14 -5.24
CA GLN A 200 25.55 -9.25 -5.80
C GLN A 200 26.51 -8.71 -4.75
N TYR A 201 27.15 -9.60 -4.00
CA TYR A 201 28.34 -9.26 -3.23
C TYR A 201 29.50 -9.13 -4.23
N GLN A 202 29.94 -7.89 -4.48
CA GLN A 202 31.26 -7.65 -5.09
C GLN A 202 32.31 -7.86 -4.00
N ALA A 203 33.04 -8.98 -4.09
CA ALA A 203 34.27 -9.15 -3.33
C ALA A 203 35.36 -8.34 -4.03
N HIS A 204 35.84 -7.28 -3.38
CA HIS A 204 37.11 -6.66 -3.72
C HIS A 204 38.23 -7.59 -3.26
N GLN A 205 39.02 -8.11 -4.19
CA GLN A 205 40.32 -8.71 -3.91
C GLN A 205 41.37 -7.60 -3.96
N THR A 206 42.21 -7.63 -2.93
CA THR A 206 43.44 -6.86 -2.67
C THR A 206 44.46 -6.94 -3.79
#